data_AF-A0A372EQN0-F1
#
_entry.id   AF-A0A372EQN0-F1
#
_cell.length_a   1.000
_cell.length_b   1.000
_cell.length_c   1.000
_cell.angle_alpha   90.00
_cell.angle_beta   90.00
_cell.angle_gamma   90.00
#
_symmetry.space_group_name_H-M   'P 1'
#
loop_
_entity.id
_entity.type
_entity.pdbx_description
1 polymer ?
#
loop_
_entity_poly.entity_id
_entity_poly.type
_entity_poly.pdbx_seq_one_letter_code
_entity_poly.pdbx_strand_id
1 'polypeptide(L)' 'LALAADIDRSYVSEIELARFSASVDLLEKIARALDVAPKELFNERG' A
#
# COMPACT_ATOMS: atom_id res chain seq x y z
N LEU A 1 5.90 3.83 -6.40
CA LEU A 1 4.73 3.70 -5.49
C LEU A 1 4.20 5.05 -5.02
N ALA A 2 4.96 5.85 -4.25
CA ALA A 2 4.47 7.08 -3.62
C ALA A 2 3.70 8.03 -4.58
N LEU A 3 4.32 8.36 -5.71
CA LEU A 3 3.72 9.24 -6.73
C LEU A 3 2.51 8.60 -7.45
N ALA A 4 2.53 7.29 -7.66
CA ALA A 4 1.46 6.58 -8.36
C ALA A 4 0.24 6.34 -7.45
N ALA A 5 0.45 6.26 -6.13
CA ALA A 5 -0.58 6.05 -5.13
C ALA A 5 -1.05 7.36 -4.45
N ASP A 6 -0.53 8.51 -4.88
CA ASP A 6 -0.81 9.83 -4.30
C ASP A 6 -0.70 9.83 -2.76
N ILE A 7 0.42 9.29 -2.29
CA ILE A 7 0.76 9.18 -0.87
C ILE A 7 2.10 9.85 -0.62
N ASP A 8 2.20 10.51 0.54
CA ASP A 8 3.40 11.21 0.93
C ASP A 8 4.59 10.24 1.02
N ARG A 9 5.76 10.70 0.58
CA ARG A 9 6.97 9.88 0.50
C ARG A 9 7.43 9.38 1.87
N SER A 10 7.08 10.09 2.95
CA SER A 10 7.32 9.65 4.33
C SER A 10 6.49 8.44 4.76
N TYR A 11 5.28 8.27 4.20
CA TYR A 11 4.40 7.14 4.50
C TYR A 11 4.89 5.82 3.91
N VAL A 12 5.51 5.86 2.73
CA VAL A 12 6.08 4.67 2.10
C VAL A 12 7.21 4.09 2.97
N SER A 13 8.07 4.95 3.53
CA SER A 13 9.14 4.52 4.44
C SER A 13 8.61 3.85 5.72
N GLU A 14 7.51 4.34 6.29
CA GLU A 14 6.92 3.76 7.51
C GLU A 14 6.19 2.42 7.25
N ILE A 15 5.61 2.25 6.06
CA ILE A 15 5.05 0.96 5.60
C ILE A 15 6.18 -0.07 5.39
N GLU A 16 7.28 0.31 4.74
CA GLU A 16 8.43 -0.58 4.52
C GLU A 16 9.10 -1.00 5.83
N LEU A 17 9.05 -0.14 6.86
CA LEU A 17 9.54 -0.45 8.21
C LEU A 17 8.56 -1.30 9.04
N ALA A 18 7.42 -1.72 8.47
CA ALA A 18 6.36 -2.48 9.15
C ALA A 18 5.85 -1.82 10.45
N ARG A 19 6.02 -0.51 10.59
CA ARG A 19 5.65 0.26 11.79
C ARG A 19 4.25 0.87 11.73
N PHE A 20 3.55 0.70 10.62
CA PHE A 20 2.22 1.25 10.41
C PHE A 20 1.24 0.15 9.97
N SER A 21 0.15 -0.03 10.74
CA SER A 21 -1.01 -0.80 10.27
C SER A 21 -1.68 0.02 9.16
N ALA A 22 -1.43 -0.33 7.90
CA ALA A 22 -2.04 0.37 6.78
C ALA A 22 -3.58 0.31 6.90
N SER A 23 -4.24 1.46 6.84
CA SER A 23 -5.70 1.51 6.79
C SER A 23 -6.21 0.87 5.49
N VAL A 24 -7.48 0.46 5.47
CA VAL A 24 -8.13 -0.07 4.26
C VAL A 24 -8.04 0.94 3.11
N ASP A 25 -8.27 2.23 3.37
CA ASP A 25 -8.15 3.30 2.37
C ASP A 25 -6.75 3.38 1.73
N LEU A 26 -5.70 3.15 2.53
CA LEU A 26 -4.32 3.16 2.05
C LEU A 26 -4.03 1.94 1.16
N LEU A 27 -4.55 0.78 1.55
CA LEU A 27 -4.44 -0.45 0.75
C LEU A 27 -5.21 -0.32 -0.58
N GLU A 28 -6.36 0.34 -0.60
CA GLU A 28 -7.08 0.64 -1.85
C GLU A 28 -6.30 1.55 -2.78
N LYS A 29 -5.66 2.61 -2.25
CA LYS A 29 -4.80 3.50 -3.06
C LYS A 29 -3.62 2.75 -3.66
N ILE A 30 -2.99 1.87 -2.88
CA ILE A 30 -1.88 1.03 -3.34
C ILE A 30 -2.36 0.06 -4.42
N ALA A 31 -3.48 -0.61 -4.22
CA ALA A 31 -4.06 -1.53 -5.19
C ALA A 31 -4.37 -0.84 -6.53
N ARG A 32 -4.97 0.36 -6.49
CA ARG A 32 -5.21 1.19 -7.68
C ARG A 32 -3.91 1.56 -8.40
N ALA A 33 -2.88 1.95 -7.66
CA ALA A 33 -1.58 2.31 -8.23
C ALA A 33 -0.85 1.13 -8.87
N LEU A 34 -1.14 -0.09 -8.40
CA LEU A 34 -0.58 -1.34 -8.91
C LEU A 34 -1.45 -1.99 -9.99
N ASP A 35 -2.64 -1.43 -10.29
CA ASP A 35 -3.63 -1.99 -11.21
C ASP A 35 -4.05 -3.43 -10.86
N VAL A 36 -4.23 -3.71 -9.58
CA VAL A 36 -4.69 -5.02 -9.06
C VAL A 36 -5.93 -4.85 -8.17
N ALA A 37 -6.68 -5.95 -7.98
CA ALA A 37 -7.78 -5.93 -7.02
C ALA A 37 -7.23 -5.84 -5.57
N PRO A 38 -7.82 -5.04 -4.65
CA PRO A 38 -7.33 -4.91 -3.27
C PRO A 38 -7.16 -6.23 -2.52
N LYS A 39 -8.00 -7.22 -2.81
CA LYS A 39 -7.91 -8.58 -2.24
C LYS A 39 -6.58 -9.28 -2.54
N GLU A 40 -5.91 -8.92 -3.62
CA GLU A 40 -4.63 -9.52 -4.03
C GLU A 40 -3.47 -9.09 -3.12
N LEU A 41 -3.62 -7.98 -2.38
CA LEU A 41 -2.65 -7.53 -1.37
C LEU A 41 -2.65 -8.38 -0.09
N PHE A 42 -3.63 -9.28 0.08
CA PHE A 42 -3.84 -10.08 1.30
C PHE A 42 -3.57 -11.58 1.10
N ASN A 43 -2.85 -11.97 0.04
CA ASN A 43 -2.47 -13.36 -0.18
C ASN A 43 -1.40 -13.82 0.82
N GLU A 44 -1.30 -15.15 0.97
CA GLU A 44 -0.20 -15.78 1.72
C GLU A 44 1.15 -15.31 1.16
N ARG A 45 2.09 -15.01 2.06
CA ARG A 45 3.46 -14.69 1.65
C ARG A 45 4.08 -15.97 1.07
N GLY A 46 4.57 -15.87 -0.16
CA GLY A 46 5.42 -16.90 -0.77
C GLY A 46 6.76 -17.05 -0.07
#